data_AF-A0A7R9WFY0-F1
#
_entry.id   AF-A0A7R9WFY0-F1
#
_cell.length_a   1.000
_cell.length_b   1.000
_cell.length_c   1.000
_cell.angle_alpha   90.00
_cell.angle_beta   90.00
_cell.angle_gamma   90.00
#
_symmetry.space_group_name_H-M   'P 1'
#
loop_
_entity.id
_entity.type
_entity.pdbx_description
1 polymer ?
#
loop_
_entity_poly.entity_id
_entity_poly.type
_entity_poly.pdbx_seq_one_letter_code
_entity_poly.pdbx_strand_id
1 'polypeptide(L)'
;VEETLRLAVPFPSTGVKAWHLRSGTRFFTNYNLCSCLGRLPVTSHTILLSAGEIDVREGIGGKLLEGYYSSCDDAVRNTVYEYLKAADCLAKEFNKQILLLPVAPHAYRSEKNGKSAGRAQRRVRTELWNDILRELCQVAPTLDEKNSGRKRRVFLLDYEKGLRANDDSSPVGYVLNKFYN
;
A
#
# COMPACT_ATOMS: atom_id res chain seq x y z
N VAL A 1 -16.42 12.75 -26.88
CA VAL A 1 -15.21 11.97 -26.55
C VAL A 1 -15.70 10.58 -26.22
N GLU A 2 -15.35 9.59 -27.03
CA GLU A 2 -15.73 8.20 -26.78
C GLU A 2 -14.99 7.73 -25.52
N GLU A 3 -15.71 7.43 -24.44
CA GLU A 3 -15.10 6.95 -23.20
C GLU A 3 -14.48 5.58 -23.48
N THR A 4 -13.15 5.54 -23.52
CA THR A 4 -12.40 4.30 -23.62
C THR A 4 -12.44 3.62 -22.24
N LEU A 5 -13.35 2.66 -22.10
CA LEU A 5 -13.46 1.86 -20.88
C LEU A 5 -12.16 1.08 -20.65
N ARG A 6 -11.57 1.23 -19.46
CA ARG A 6 -10.42 0.44 -19.02
C ARG A 6 -10.90 -0.80 -18.29
N LEU A 7 -10.51 -1.98 -18.77
CA LEU A 7 -10.83 -3.25 -18.13
C LEU A 7 -9.76 -3.60 -17.08
N ALA A 8 -10.18 -3.79 -15.82
CA ALA A 8 -9.34 -4.36 -14.78
C ALA A 8 -9.61 -5.87 -14.69
N VAL A 9 -8.58 -6.69 -14.93
CA VAL A 9 -8.66 -8.15 -14.83
C VAL A 9 -8.01 -8.58 -13.51
N PRO A 10 -8.76 -9.16 -12.57
CA PRO A 10 -8.20 -9.66 -11.32
C PRO A 10 -7.15 -10.76 -11.57
N PHE A 11 -5.98 -10.60 -10.97
CA PHE A 11 -4.92 -11.61 -11.00
C PHE A 11 -4.41 -11.86 -9.58
N PRO A 12 -4.98 -12.83 -8.85
CA PRO A 12 -4.77 -12.94 -7.42
C PRO A 12 -3.34 -13.39 -7.08
N SER A 13 -2.65 -12.59 -6.25
CA SER A 13 -1.48 -13.01 -5.47
C SER A 13 -1.78 -12.68 -4.00
N THR A 14 -1.92 -13.70 -3.17
CA THR A 14 -2.45 -13.56 -1.80
C THR A 14 -1.36 -13.64 -0.75
N GLY A 15 -1.58 -12.99 0.39
CA GLY A 15 -0.66 -13.06 1.55
C GLY A 15 0.61 -12.22 1.40
N VAL A 16 0.71 -11.40 0.35
CA VAL A 16 1.83 -10.49 0.15
C VAL A 16 1.74 -9.37 1.20
N LYS A 17 2.77 -9.30 2.05
CA LYS A 17 3.04 -8.16 2.92
C LYS A 17 4.02 -7.25 2.20
N ALA A 18 3.94 -5.96 2.44
CA ALA A 18 4.92 -5.02 1.93
C ALA A 18 6.34 -5.40 2.41
N TRP A 19 6.45 -5.85 3.66
CA TRP A 19 7.68 -6.40 4.23
C TRP A 19 8.28 -7.57 3.46
N HIS A 20 7.46 -8.38 2.78
CA HIS A 20 7.96 -9.54 2.01
C HIS A 20 8.67 -9.13 0.72
N LEU A 21 8.53 -7.88 0.27
CA LEU A 21 9.10 -7.42 -1.00
C LEU A 21 10.52 -6.85 -0.86
N ARG A 22 10.98 -6.57 0.36
CA ARG A 22 12.32 -6.03 0.61
C ARG A 22 13.41 -6.95 0.07
N SER A 23 14.52 -6.35 -0.36
CA SER A 23 15.65 -7.10 -0.90
C SER A 23 16.23 -8.09 0.11
N GLY A 24 16.78 -9.20 -0.40
CA GLY A 24 17.40 -10.24 0.42
C GLY A 24 16.44 -11.15 1.18
N THR A 25 15.13 -10.93 1.10
CA THR A 25 14.15 -11.85 1.70
C THR A 25 13.75 -12.99 0.77
N ARG A 26 13.38 -14.12 1.36
CA ARG A 26 12.96 -15.34 0.64
C ARG A 26 11.61 -15.83 1.16
N PHE A 27 10.57 -15.02 0.99
CA PHE A 27 9.21 -15.41 1.33
C PHE A 27 8.51 -16.06 0.14
N PHE A 28 7.80 -17.17 0.37
CA PHE A 28 6.98 -17.83 -0.66
C PHE A 28 6.03 -16.85 -1.37
N THR A 29 5.45 -15.90 -0.65
CA THR A 29 4.52 -14.90 -1.18
C THR A 29 5.19 -13.90 -2.13
N ASN A 30 6.48 -13.61 -1.95
CA ASN A 30 7.28 -12.84 -2.91
C ASN A 30 7.48 -13.64 -4.20
N TYR A 31 7.93 -14.90 -4.10
CA TYR A 31 8.07 -15.79 -5.26
C TYR A 31 6.75 -15.96 -6.02
N ASN A 32 5.64 -16.11 -5.31
CA ASN A 32 4.32 -16.19 -5.91
C ASN A 32 3.98 -14.91 -6.68
N LEU A 33 4.24 -13.73 -6.11
CA LEU A 33 4.06 -12.46 -6.81
C LEU A 33 4.90 -12.38 -8.09
N CYS A 34 6.19 -12.71 -8.03
CA CYS A 34 7.05 -12.70 -9.22
C CYS A 34 6.58 -13.70 -10.29
N SER A 35 6.17 -14.91 -9.89
CA SER A 35 5.59 -15.88 -10.81
C SER A 35 4.30 -15.36 -11.45
N CYS A 36 3.43 -14.70 -10.68
CA CYS A 36 2.23 -14.06 -11.19
C CYS A 36 2.56 -12.97 -12.22
N LEU A 37 3.52 -12.09 -11.92
CA LEU A 37 3.94 -11.01 -12.82
C LEU A 37 4.53 -11.54 -14.12
N GLY A 38 5.33 -12.61 -14.06
CA GLY A 38 5.90 -13.27 -15.24
C GLY A 38 4.85 -13.95 -16.14
N ARG A 39 3.66 -14.23 -15.63
CA ARG A 39 2.54 -14.83 -16.38
C ARG A 39 1.58 -13.80 -16.97
N LEU A 40 1.72 -12.52 -16.64
CA LEU A 40 0.84 -11.49 -17.18
C LEU A 40 1.04 -11.36 -18.69
N PRO A 41 -0.05 -11.15 -19.47
CA PRO A 41 0.08 -10.86 -20.90
C PRO A 41 1.04 -9.70 -21.15
N VAL A 42 1.78 -9.77 -22.26
CA VAL A 42 2.69 -8.69 -22.69
C VAL A 42 1.92 -7.39 -22.90
N THR A 43 0.66 -7.48 -23.32
CA THR A 43 -0.26 -6.33 -23.51
C THR A 43 -0.73 -5.68 -22.21
N SER A 44 -0.56 -6.34 -21.06
CA SER A 44 -0.89 -5.78 -19.75
C SER A 44 0.23 -4.87 -19.28
N HIS A 45 0.12 -3.58 -19.61
CA HIS A 45 1.17 -2.60 -19.30
C HIS A 45 1.10 -2.07 -17.86
N THR A 46 -0.09 -2.04 -17.27
CA THR A 46 -0.35 -1.43 -15.97
C THR A 46 -0.92 -2.47 -15.01
N ILE A 47 -0.42 -2.49 -13.78
CA ILE A 47 -0.92 -3.33 -12.70
C ILE A 47 -1.36 -2.47 -11.51
N LEU A 48 -2.39 -2.94 -10.80
CA LEU A 48 -2.75 -2.41 -9.49
C LEU A 48 -2.09 -3.29 -8.42
N LEU A 49 -1.34 -2.68 -7.50
CA LEU A 49 -0.70 -3.40 -6.41
C LEU A 49 -1.17 -2.84 -5.06
N SER A 50 -1.72 -3.72 -4.24
CA SER A 50 -2.16 -3.40 -2.87
C SER A 50 -1.38 -4.27 -1.89
N ALA A 51 -0.48 -3.66 -1.14
CA ALA A 51 0.26 -4.27 -0.03
C ALA A 51 0.37 -3.27 1.13
N GLY A 52 0.52 -3.77 2.36
CA GLY A 52 0.54 -2.96 3.58
C GLY A 52 -0.63 -3.25 4.53
N GLU A 53 -1.77 -3.74 4.04
CA GLU A 53 -2.94 -4.04 4.88
C GLU A 53 -2.61 -5.06 5.97
N ILE A 54 -1.92 -6.14 5.60
CA ILE A 54 -1.51 -7.19 6.53
C ILE A 54 -0.47 -6.64 7.52
N ASP A 55 0.51 -5.86 7.04
CA ASP A 55 1.54 -5.23 7.85
C ASP A 55 0.92 -4.35 8.95
N VAL A 56 -0.06 -3.52 8.59
CA VAL A 56 -0.82 -2.67 9.52
C VAL A 56 -1.67 -3.51 10.47
N ARG A 57 -2.37 -4.54 9.95
CA ARG A 57 -3.28 -5.40 10.74
C ARG A 57 -2.55 -6.17 11.83
N GLU A 58 -1.37 -6.69 11.52
CA GLU A 58 -0.53 -7.49 12.42
C GLU A 58 0.34 -6.62 13.33
N GLY A 59 0.44 -5.33 13.04
CA GLY A 59 1.05 -4.36 13.93
C GLY A 59 2.54 -4.17 13.73
N ILE A 60 2.91 -3.85 12.49
CA ILE A 60 4.17 -3.19 12.18
C ILE A 60 4.52 -2.10 13.22
N GLY A 61 5.77 -2.11 13.69
CA GLY A 61 6.23 -1.24 14.76
C GLY A 61 5.68 -1.54 16.16
N GLY A 62 5.02 -2.69 16.38
CA GLY A 62 4.62 -3.15 17.71
C GLY A 62 5.79 -3.66 18.57
N LYS A 63 5.52 -4.02 19.83
CA LYS A 63 6.53 -4.42 20.85
C LYS A 63 7.58 -5.44 20.39
N LEU A 64 7.21 -6.35 19.48
CA LEU A 64 8.12 -7.35 18.93
C LEU A 64 9.21 -6.77 18.01
N LEU A 65 9.04 -5.53 17.55
CA LEU A 65 9.94 -4.82 16.64
C LEU A 65 10.68 -3.65 17.30
N GLU A 66 10.46 -3.38 18.58
CA GLU A 66 11.07 -2.27 19.35
C GLU A 66 12.62 -2.37 19.45
N GLY A 67 13.21 -3.55 19.19
CA GLY A 67 14.66 -3.71 19.14
C GLY A 67 15.32 -3.34 17.80
N TYR A 68 14.54 -3.16 16.74
CA TYR A 68 15.04 -2.89 15.39
C TYR A 68 14.85 -1.45 14.93
N TYR A 69 13.98 -0.68 15.62
CA TYR A 69 13.59 0.67 15.23
C TYR A 69 13.45 1.57 16.46
N SER A 70 13.81 2.84 16.29
CA SER A 70 13.71 3.86 17.34
C SER A 70 12.26 4.20 17.71
N SER A 71 11.32 4.04 16.77
CA SER A 71 9.89 4.25 16.99
C SER A 71 9.03 3.39 16.06
N CYS A 72 7.74 3.28 16.38
CA CYS A 72 6.74 2.65 15.49
C CYS A 72 6.65 3.38 14.15
N ASP A 73 6.77 4.71 14.16
CA ASP A 73 6.71 5.55 12.97
C ASP A 73 7.90 5.31 12.06
N ASP A 74 9.10 5.15 12.62
CA ASP A 74 10.30 4.78 11.86
C ASP A 74 10.17 3.39 11.23
N ALA A 75 9.59 2.43 11.95
CA ALA A 75 9.36 1.08 11.44
C ALA A 75 8.38 1.09 10.24
N VAL A 76 7.29 1.85 10.34
CA VAL A 76 6.33 2.03 9.24
C VAL A 76 7.02 2.75 8.09
N ARG A 77 7.72 3.86 8.33
CA ARG A 77 8.41 4.66 7.31
C ARG A 77 9.41 3.84 6.53
N ASN A 78 10.29 3.12 7.22
CA ASN A 78 11.28 2.26 6.60
C ASN A 78 10.63 1.15 5.77
N THR A 79 9.53 0.58 6.24
CA THR A 79 8.83 -0.48 5.49
C THR A 79 8.16 0.06 4.24
N VAL A 80 7.53 1.23 4.29
CA VAL A 80 6.95 1.88 3.10
C VAL A 80 8.07 2.26 2.11
N TYR A 81 9.20 2.75 2.61
CA TYR A 81 10.37 3.04 1.77
C TYR A 81 10.89 1.80 1.03
N GLU A 82 11.14 0.71 1.75
CA GLU A 82 11.59 -0.55 1.15
C GLU A 82 10.54 -1.14 0.21
N TYR A 83 9.25 -0.98 0.52
CA TYR A 83 8.15 -1.36 -0.36
C TYR A 83 8.18 -0.60 -1.69
N LEU A 84 8.37 0.72 -1.66
CA LEU A 84 8.46 1.54 -2.86
C LEU A 84 9.66 1.18 -3.72
N LYS A 85 10.81 0.96 -3.10
CA LYS A 85 12.03 0.50 -3.78
C LYS A 85 11.82 -0.86 -4.44
N ALA A 86 11.22 -1.81 -3.73
CA ALA A 86 10.91 -3.13 -4.26
C ALA A 86 9.89 -3.06 -5.41
N ALA A 87 8.84 -2.24 -5.28
CA ALA A 87 7.87 -2.03 -6.34
C ALA A 87 8.53 -1.46 -7.59
N ASP A 88 9.46 -0.51 -7.47
CA ASP A 88 10.21 0.02 -8.59
C ASP A 88 11.12 -1.03 -9.25
N CYS A 89 11.78 -1.88 -8.45
CA CYS A 89 12.53 -3.03 -8.97
C CYS A 89 11.63 -3.98 -9.76
N LEU A 90 10.46 -4.35 -9.23
CA LEU A 90 9.49 -5.20 -9.93
C LEU A 90 8.98 -4.54 -11.22
N ALA A 91 8.69 -3.24 -11.18
CA ALA A 91 8.24 -2.49 -12.34
C ALA A 91 9.28 -2.49 -13.46
N LYS A 92 10.57 -2.38 -13.10
CA LYS A 92 11.71 -2.46 -14.02
C LYS A 92 11.88 -3.88 -14.57
N GLU A 93 11.91 -4.89 -13.70
CA GLU A 93 12.12 -6.30 -14.02
C GLU A 93 11.06 -6.84 -14.99
N PHE A 94 9.78 -6.57 -14.72
CA PHE A 94 8.66 -7.08 -15.52
C PHE A 94 8.18 -6.10 -16.60
N ASN A 95 8.89 -4.97 -16.79
CA ASN A 95 8.53 -3.87 -17.68
C ASN A 95 7.05 -3.44 -17.55
N LYS A 96 6.62 -3.19 -16.31
CA LYS A 96 5.26 -2.76 -15.97
C LYS A 96 5.23 -1.33 -15.44
N GLN A 97 4.08 -0.70 -15.56
CA GLN A 97 3.65 0.42 -14.72
C GLN A 97 2.92 -0.15 -13.51
N ILE A 98 3.27 0.29 -12.31
CA ILE A 98 2.61 -0.11 -11.07
C ILE A 98 1.84 1.08 -10.51
N LEU A 99 0.54 0.90 -10.29
CA LEU A 99 -0.30 1.81 -9.53
C LEU A 99 -0.47 1.22 -8.12
N LEU A 100 0.14 1.86 -7.14
CA LEU A 100 0.03 1.49 -5.74
C LEU A 100 -1.29 1.99 -5.19
N LEU A 101 -1.99 1.10 -4.49
CA LEU A 101 -3.20 1.41 -3.76
C LEU A 101 -2.85 1.74 -2.30
N PRO A 102 -3.42 2.80 -1.71
CA PRO A 102 -3.35 3.00 -0.26
C PRO A 102 -4.03 1.82 0.46
N VAL A 103 -3.67 1.63 1.74
CA VAL A 103 -4.35 0.68 2.62
C VAL A 103 -5.76 1.21 2.86
N ALA A 104 -6.76 0.37 2.58
CA ALA A 104 -8.16 0.75 2.75
C ALA A 104 -8.43 1.14 4.22
N PRO A 105 -9.17 2.23 4.47
CA PRO A 105 -9.51 2.66 5.82
C PRO A 105 -10.31 1.58 6.55
N HIS A 106 -9.93 1.31 7.79
CA HIS A 106 -10.65 0.34 8.61
C HIS A 106 -11.95 0.96 9.12
N ALA A 107 -13.09 0.46 8.64
CA ALA A 107 -14.42 0.90 9.06
C ALA A 107 -14.56 0.91 10.60
N TYR A 108 -15.21 1.95 11.13
CA TYR A 108 -15.57 1.97 12.54
C TYR A 108 -16.60 0.87 12.83
N ARG A 109 -16.39 0.12 13.91
CA ARG A 109 -17.34 -0.87 14.42
C ARG A 109 -17.46 -0.69 15.93
N SER A 110 -18.69 -0.70 16.43
CA SER A 110 -19.00 -0.49 17.85
C SER A 110 -18.24 -1.46 18.77
N GLU A 111 -18.09 -1.04 20.02
CA GLU A 111 -17.21 -1.67 21.01
C GLU A 111 -17.66 -3.03 21.53
N LYS A 112 -18.82 -3.54 21.08
CA LYS A 112 -19.52 -4.71 21.62
C LYS A 112 -18.72 -6.03 21.77
N ASN A 113 -17.45 -6.09 21.36
CA ASN A 113 -16.68 -7.34 21.29
C ASN A 113 -15.24 -7.28 21.85
N GLY A 114 -14.88 -6.32 22.72
CA GLY A 114 -13.58 -6.28 23.41
C GLY A 114 -12.34 -6.10 22.50
N LYS A 115 -12.54 -5.89 21.19
CA LYS A 115 -11.49 -5.68 20.18
C LYS A 115 -11.31 -4.19 19.82
N SER A 116 -11.82 -3.28 20.63
CA SER A 116 -11.84 -1.83 20.36
C SER A 116 -10.43 -1.25 20.24
N ALA A 117 -9.54 -1.55 21.20
CA ALA A 117 -8.17 -1.05 21.23
C ALA A 117 -7.35 -1.46 19.99
N GLY A 118 -7.39 -2.75 19.61
CA GLY A 118 -6.68 -3.23 18.42
C GLY A 118 -7.20 -2.62 17.11
N ARG A 119 -8.52 -2.38 17.01
CA ARG A 119 -9.10 -1.68 15.85
C ARG A 119 -8.71 -0.21 15.80
N ALA A 120 -8.63 0.46 16.94
CA ALA A 120 -8.16 1.85 17.02
C ALA A 120 -6.70 1.96 16.57
N GLN A 121 -5.82 1.10 17.08
CA GLN A 121 -4.42 1.05 16.65
C GLN A 121 -4.26 0.78 15.15
N ARG A 122 -5.09 -0.10 14.57
CA ARG A 122 -5.09 -0.35 13.12
C ARG A 122 -5.45 0.90 12.33
N ARG A 123 -6.46 1.67 12.76
CA ARG A 123 -6.83 2.94 12.08
C ARG A 123 -5.67 3.94 12.08
N VAL A 124 -5.07 4.16 13.24
CA VAL A 124 -3.90 5.06 13.38
C VAL A 124 -2.75 4.60 12.48
N ARG A 125 -2.45 3.30 12.47
CA ARG A 125 -1.40 2.75 11.59
C ARG A 125 -1.75 2.82 10.11
N THR A 126 -3.01 2.63 9.72
CA THR A 126 -3.46 2.80 8.34
C THR A 126 -3.28 4.24 7.88
N GLU A 127 -3.64 5.21 8.72
CA GLU A 127 -3.45 6.64 8.45
C GLU A 127 -1.96 6.96 8.27
N LEU A 128 -1.14 6.59 9.25
CA LEU A 128 0.30 6.77 9.19
C LEU A 128 0.94 6.13 7.95
N TRP A 129 0.56 4.89 7.62
CA TRP A 129 1.02 4.20 6.41
C TRP A 129 0.68 4.99 5.14
N ASN A 130 -0.58 5.42 5.01
CA ASN A 130 -1.05 6.11 3.82
C ASN A 130 -0.42 7.50 3.68
N ASP A 131 -0.20 8.21 4.78
CA ASP A 131 0.45 9.52 4.77
C ASP A 131 1.92 9.43 4.38
N ILE A 132 2.65 8.46 4.93
CA ILE A 132 4.04 8.16 4.52
C ILE A 132 4.08 7.73 3.05
N LEU A 133 3.16 6.88 2.61
CA LEU A 133 3.10 6.43 1.21
C LEU A 133 2.90 7.62 0.26
N ARG A 134 2.01 8.56 0.60
CA ARG A 134 1.79 9.81 -0.17
C ARG A 134 3.04 10.66 -0.19
N GLU A 135 3.62 10.92 0.96
CA GLU A 135 4.82 11.73 1.10
C GLU A 135 5.94 11.15 0.24
N LEU A 136 6.28 9.88 0.44
CA LEU A 136 7.37 9.22 -0.27
C LEU A 136 7.09 9.10 -1.76
N CYS A 137 5.84 8.93 -2.20
CA CYS A 137 5.49 8.95 -3.62
C CYS A 137 5.59 10.35 -4.25
N GLN A 138 5.55 11.43 -3.46
CA GLN A 138 5.77 12.80 -3.94
C GLN A 138 7.27 13.14 -4.03
N VAL A 139 8.09 12.64 -3.11
CA VAL A 139 9.55 12.90 -3.10
C VAL A 139 10.38 11.90 -3.91
N ALA A 140 9.94 10.64 -4.05
CA ALA A 140 10.66 9.61 -4.82
C ALA A 140 11.00 9.96 -6.30
N PRO A 141 10.27 10.84 -7.03
CA PRO A 141 10.71 11.31 -8.34
C PRO A 141 12.11 11.91 -8.33
N THR A 142 12.56 12.46 -7.19
CA THR A 142 13.81 13.22 -7.13
C THR A 142 15.09 12.41 -7.00
N LEU A 143 15.03 11.11 -6.67
CA LEU A 143 16.24 10.30 -6.43
C LEU A 143 16.84 9.66 -7.69
N ASP A 144 16.01 9.28 -8.67
CA ASP A 144 16.47 8.58 -9.90
C ASP A 144 16.33 9.45 -11.17
N GLU A 145 15.43 10.44 -11.21
CA GLU A 145 15.09 11.16 -12.46
C GLU A 145 16.11 12.25 -12.83
N LYS A 146 16.74 12.93 -11.86
CA LYS A 146 17.62 14.08 -12.16
C LYS A 146 18.87 13.70 -12.96
N ASN A 147 19.30 12.43 -12.96
CA ASN A 147 20.55 12.01 -13.59
C ASN A 147 20.39 10.93 -14.69
N SER A 148 19.21 10.34 -14.89
CA SER A 148 19.10 9.11 -15.72
C SER A 148 18.13 9.16 -16.90
N GLY A 149 17.33 10.22 -17.06
CA GLY A 149 16.30 10.29 -18.11
C GLY A 149 15.25 9.17 -18.04
N ARG A 150 15.19 8.42 -16.92
CA ARG A 150 14.29 7.28 -16.75
C ARG A 150 12.87 7.77 -16.49
N LYS A 151 11.92 7.15 -17.19
CA LYS A 151 10.48 7.34 -16.94
C LYS A 151 10.10 6.70 -15.60
N ARG A 152 9.38 7.44 -14.76
CA ARG A 152 8.68 6.92 -13.58
C ARG A 152 7.77 5.74 -13.95
N ARG A 153 7.83 4.66 -13.16
CA ARG A 153 7.00 3.46 -13.36
C ARG A 153 6.02 3.17 -12.22
N VAL A 154 6.26 3.75 -11.05
CA VAL A 154 5.46 3.53 -9.85
C VAL A 154 4.71 4.81 -9.50
N PHE A 155 3.39 4.71 -9.37
CA PHE A 155 2.50 5.83 -9.12
C PHE A 155 1.55 5.49 -7.98
N LEU A 156 1.18 6.47 -7.17
CA LEU A 156 0.12 6.31 -6.19
C LEU A 156 -1.24 6.55 -6.88
N LEU A 157 -2.15 5.59 -6.75
CA LEU A 157 -3.56 5.75 -7.11
C LEU A 157 -4.36 5.99 -5.82
N ASP A 158 -4.33 7.24 -5.35
CA ASP A 158 -4.90 7.63 -4.06
C ASP A 158 -6.42 7.79 -4.15
N TYR A 159 -7.15 6.70 -3.95
CA TYR A 159 -8.61 6.73 -3.85
C TYR A 159 -9.09 7.18 -2.46
N GLU A 160 -8.22 7.17 -1.46
CA GLU A 160 -8.61 7.29 -0.05
C GLU A 160 -9.12 8.69 0.30
N LYS A 161 -8.55 9.73 -0.32
CA LYS A 161 -9.05 11.12 -0.19
C LYS A 161 -10.52 11.28 -0.58
N GLY A 162 -11.01 10.49 -1.53
CA GLY A 162 -12.42 10.52 -1.96
C GLY A 162 -13.34 9.61 -1.15
N LEU A 163 -12.80 8.76 -0.28
CA LEU A 163 -13.58 7.80 0.51
C LEU A 163 -14.16 8.41 1.78
N ARG A 164 -13.50 9.39 2.39
CA ARG A 164 -13.92 9.96 3.67
C ARG A 164 -14.93 11.08 3.43
N ALA A 165 -16.10 10.97 4.04
CA ALA A 165 -17.01 12.09 4.24
C ALA A 165 -16.93 12.52 5.70
N ASN A 166 -16.67 13.81 5.95
CA ASN A 166 -16.64 14.34 7.31
C ASN A 166 -17.98 14.10 8.00
N ASP A 167 -17.93 13.65 9.25
CA ASP A 167 -19.11 13.41 10.07
C ASP A 167 -18.74 13.64 11.53
N ASP A 168 -19.18 14.76 12.09
CA ASP A 168 -18.92 15.16 13.47
C ASP A 168 -19.61 14.22 14.49
N SER A 169 -20.62 13.45 14.05
CA SER A 169 -21.26 12.42 14.88
C SER A 169 -20.47 11.11 14.90
N SER A 170 -19.50 10.95 14.00
CA SER A 170 -18.62 9.78 13.97
C SER A 170 -17.53 9.92 15.04
N PRO A 171 -17.28 8.88 15.87
CA PRO A 171 -16.22 8.89 16.87
C PRO A 171 -14.80 8.91 16.27
N VAL A 172 -14.69 8.82 14.94
CA VAL A 172 -13.42 8.94 14.19
C VAL A 172 -13.42 10.14 13.24
N GLY A 173 -14.42 11.04 13.31
CA GLY A 173 -14.53 12.26 12.52
C GLY A 173 -14.93 12.07 11.05
N TYR A 174 -15.16 10.83 10.61
CA TYR A 174 -15.62 10.54 9.25
C TYR A 174 -16.47 9.27 9.15
N VAL A 175 -17.21 9.17 8.06
CA VAL A 175 -17.84 7.94 7.56
C VAL A 175 -17.31 7.62 6.16
N LEU A 176 -17.37 6.34 5.77
CA LEU A 176 -17.05 5.95 4.40
C LEU A 176 -18.21 6.38 3.49
N ASN A 177 -17.87 7.02 2.37
CA ASN A 177 -18.83 7.49 1.40
C ASN A 177 -19.74 6.33 0.94
N LYS A 178 -21.05 6.58 0.90
CA LYS A 178 -22.10 5.57 0.66
C LYS A 178 -21.93 4.80 -0.64
N PHE A 179 -21.23 5.36 -1.63
CA PHE A 179 -20.92 4.67 -2.89
C PHE A 179 -19.95 3.49 -2.75
N TYR A 180 -19.36 3.29 -1.57
CA TYR A 180 -18.38 2.24 -1.29
C TYR A 180 -18.85 1.23 -0.23
N ASN A 181 -20.13 1.28 0.17
CA ASN A 181 -20.78 0.29 1.05
C ASN A 181 -21.69 -0.63 0.26
#